data_AF-A0A6A5XAL1-F1
#
_entry.id   AF-A0A6A5XAL1-F1
#
_cell.length_a   1.000
_cell.length_b   1.000
_cell.length_c   1.000
_cell.angle_alpha   90.00
_cell.angle_beta   90.00
_cell.angle_gamma   90.00
#
_symmetry.space_group_name_H-M   'P 1'
#
loop_
_entity.id
_entity.type
_entity.pdbx_description
1 polymer ?
#
loop_
_entity_poly.entity_id
_entity_poly.type
_entity_poly.pdbx_seq_one_letter_code
_entity_poly.pdbx_strand_id
1 'polypeptide(L)'
;MSSTNDSSIPRRVAIIGAGVFGLSLALTLRRKGHCVAVFDQNAYHETGYRPSEYSSELAASVDHNKIFRASYGKRADYQRLALESRKQWLSLNSSQDIGHDLFVPCCMLRVQPSSSLGALEMETLASMERDGVRDTQFVKGDPKDCRRAADRGLQHKLLDYFIPDDPEHLPFEAVLDSLAGFTRCADGCNYFRRVAEREGVVFSLGPEQGRFASLIEETLNSGKKRAIGFMTADQRSHYVDTVVVAAGSFSTQILPTLSYHMESSAGTIVFFKIDPQDKALWEKYSPENFPVITWKSAPRGKDGKDIGSVYVLPRTPEGFVKIGYRGIKFTNFQPAPDGARFTQDGKWSIPLPSEQCHNIPSGAAEAIRNFVSIFMPDFNNEPFFSTKLCWYTDTLDNSFLVDYVPMYEDDSVFVCTGGSGHGAKFMPVLGEHAADIFENKEESSTPMRQHWRWREDAPRKNGLEDGPGSLRDLNPCRLERPL
;
A
#
# COMPACT_ATOMS: atom_id res chain seq x y z
N MET A 1 27.55 26.81 21.56
CA MET A 1 26.89 27.58 20.49
C MET A 1 25.53 26.93 20.29
N SER A 2 24.47 27.63 20.68
CA SER A 2 23.08 27.17 20.52
C SER A 2 22.78 27.12 19.03
N SER A 3 22.57 25.91 18.49
CA SER A 3 22.02 25.72 17.16
C SER A 3 20.55 26.17 17.21
N THR A 4 20.30 27.38 16.71
CA THR A 4 18.94 27.83 16.42
C THR A 4 18.31 26.82 15.48
N ASN A 5 17.21 26.19 15.93
CA ASN A 5 16.48 25.19 15.17
C ASN A 5 15.94 25.86 13.89
N ASP A 6 16.49 25.49 12.74
CA ASP A 6 16.23 26.10 11.42
C ASP A 6 14.90 25.65 10.79
N SER A 7 13.99 25.07 11.60
CA SER A 7 12.74 24.45 11.16
C SER A 7 11.65 25.43 10.70
N SER A 8 11.96 26.73 10.61
CA SER A 8 11.01 27.80 10.27
C SER A 8 11.26 28.48 8.92
N ILE A 9 12.33 28.15 8.20
CA ILE A 9 12.63 28.76 6.90
C ILE A 9 11.92 27.99 5.77
N PRO A 10 11.07 28.65 4.96
CA PRO A 10 10.48 28.04 3.78
C PRO A 10 11.55 27.48 2.84
N ARG A 11 11.44 26.19 2.53
CA ARG A 11 12.33 25.46 1.59
C ARG A 11 11.66 25.27 0.22
N ARG A 12 12.46 25.23 -0.84
CA ARG A 12 12.07 24.72 -2.17
C ARG A 12 12.26 23.20 -2.16
N VAL A 13 11.16 22.49 -2.33
CA VAL A 13 11.11 21.03 -2.23
C VAL A 13 10.60 20.46 -3.56
N ALA A 14 11.37 19.54 -4.14
CA ALA A 14 10.91 18.72 -5.25
C ALA A 14 10.57 17.32 -4.76
N ILE A 15 9.36 16.83 -5.06
CA ILE A 15 8.91 15.49 -4.69
C ILE A 15 8.84 14.63 -5.95
N ILE A 16 9.64 13.56 -5.98
CA ILE A 16 9.68 12.60 -7.09
C ILE A 16 8.71 11.45 -6.77
N GLY A 17 7.56 11.45 -7.44
CA GLY A 17 6.47 10.48 -7.28
C GLY A 17 5.17 11.15 -6.84
N ALA A 18 4.16 11.14 -7.71
CA ALA A 18 2.81 11.65 -7.46
C ALA A 18 1.86 10.54 -6.98
N GLY A 19 2.36 9.58 -6.19
CA GLY A 19 1.57 8.54 -5.54
C GLY A 19 1.07 8.93 -4.16
N VAL A 20 0.60 7.94 -3.38
CA VAL A 20 0.05 8.14 -2.02
C VAL A 20 0.98 8.96 -1.11
N PHE A 21 2.25 8.59 -1.01
CA PHE A 21 3.20 9.23 -0.09
C PHE A 21 3.52 10.64 -0.55
N GLY A 22 3.90 10.78 -1.82
CA GLY A 22 4.29 12.07 -2.39
C GLY A 22 3.17 13.10 -2.37
N LEU A 23 1.95 12.73 -2.76
CA LEU A 23 0.80 13.65 -2.73
C LEU A 23 0.43 14.11 -1.31
N SER A 24 0.43 13.18 -0.36
CA SER A 24 0.12 13.47 1.04
C SER A 24 1.14 14.44 1.64
N LEU A 25 2.43 14.18 1.42
CA LEU A 25 3.51 15.06 1.87
C LEU A 25 3.51 16.40 1.13
N ALA A 26 3.28 16.42 -0.19
CA ALA A 26 3.27 17.65 -0.99
C ALA A 26 2.25 18.67 -0.48
N LEU A 27 1.02 18.22 -0.27
CA LEU A 27 -0.06 19.04 0.26
C LEU A 27 0.30 19.60 1.64
N THR A 28 0.85 18.76 2.51
CA THR A 28 1.18 19.13 3.88
C THR A 28 2.34 20.15 3.94
N LEU A 29 3.44 19.89 3.22
CA LEU A 29 4.57 20.82 3.15
C LEU A 29 4.15 22.16 2.56
N ARG A 30 3.25 22.15 1.55
CA ARG A 30 2.72 23.39 0.99
C ARG A 30 1.94 24.20 2.03
N ARG A 31 1.08 23.55 2.82
CA ARG A 31 0.32 24.18 3.91
C ARG A 31 1.21 24.71 5.04
N LYS A 32 2.37 24.08 5.25
CA LYS A 32 3.40 24.53 6.19
C LYS A 32 4.26 25.68 5.65
N GLY A 33 4.02 26.15 4.43
CA GLY A 33 4.65 27.33 3.86
C GLY A 33 5.83 27.05 2.93
N HIS A 34 6.14 25.79 2.64
CA HIS A 34 7.19 25.43 1.69
C HIS A 34 6.75 25.70 0.23
N CYS A 35 7.74 25.87 -0.65
CA CYS A 35 7.56 25.93 -2.10
C CYS A 35 7.71 24.53 -2.66
N VAL A 36 6.60 23.91 -3.08
CA VAL A 36 6.58 22.48 -3.43
C VAL A 36 6.28 22.28 -4.92
N ALA A 37 7.08 21.43 -5.56
CA ALA A 37 6.80 20.91 -6.89
C ALA A 37 6.84 19.36 -6.90
N VAL A 38 5.92 18.73 -7.62
CA VAL A 38 5.81 17.26 -7.73
C VAL A 38 6.09 16.83 -9.15
N PHE A 39 6.92 15.79 -9.31
CA PHE A 39 7.34 15.24 -10.59
C PHE A 39 6.94 13.77 -10.67
N ASP A 40 6.31 13.35 -11.76
CA ASP A 40 6.01 11.94 -12.01
C ASP A 40 6.07 11.61 -13.50
N GLN A 41 6.54 10.41 -13.82
CA GLN A 41 6.62 9.93 -15.20
C GLN A 41 5.24 9.68 -15.84
N ASN A 42 4.18 9.57 -15.06
CA ASN A 42 2.83 9.33 -15.55
C ASN A 42 2.05 10.65 -15.72
N ALA A 43 1.30 10.78 -16.81
CA ALA A 43 0.48 11.96 -17.11
C ALA A 43 -0.86 11.96 -16.35
N TYR A 44 -0.82 11.96 -15.01
CA TYR A 44 -2.03 11.80 -14.18
C TYR A 44 -3.06 12.93 -14.31
N HIS A 45 -2.68 14.09 -14.84
CA HIS A 45 -3.61 15.16 -15.17
C HIS A 45 -4.52 14.81 -16.35
N GLU A 46 -4.06 13.95 -17.26
CA GLU A 46 -4.83 13.44 -18.40
C GLU A 46 -5.65 12.21 -18.02
N THR A 47 -5.03 11.27 -17.29
CA THR A 47 -5.67 9.98 -16.97
C THR A 47 -6.56 10.04 -15.73
N GLY A 48 -6.40 11.07 -14.89
CA GLY A 48 -7.14 11.20 -13.64
C GLY A 48 -6.88 10.06 -12.66
N TYR A 49 -5.71 9.42 -12.73
CA TYR A 49 -5.35 8.20 -12.01
C TYR A 49 -6.25 7.00 -12.30
N ARG A 50 -7.11 7.05 -13.32
CA ARG A 50 -8.06 5.98 -13.60
C ARG A 50 -7.32 4.68 -13.89
N PRO A 51 -7.54 3.62 -13.11
CA PRO A 51 -6.99 2.32 -13.45
C PRO A 51 -7.61 1.83 -14.75
N SER A 52 -6.79 1.22 -15.59
CA SER A 52 -7.23 0.47 -16.76
C SER A 52 -6.56 -0.90 -16.73
N GLU A 53 -7.28 -1.93 -17.17
CA GLU A 53 -6.73 -3.29 -17.26
C GLU A 53 -5.61 -3.40 -18.29
N TYR A 54 -5.48 -2.40 -19.17
CA TYR A 54 -4.42 -2.27 -20.17
C TYR A 54 -3.53 -1.04 -19.90
N SER A 55 -3.59 -0.47 -18.70
CA SER A 55 -2.80 0.69 -18.33
C SER A 55 -1.32 0.33 -18.25
N SER A 56 -0.45 1.15 -18.83
CA SER A 56 1.00 1.00 -18.67
C SER A 56 1.49 1.48 -17.29
N GLU A 57 0.62 2.13 -16.52
CA GLU A 57 0.92 2.64 -15.18
C GLU A 57 1.15 1.50 -14.17
N LEU A 58 2.38 1.46 -13.66
CA LEU A 58 2.84 0.51 -12.64
C LEU A 58 2.71 1.02 -11.20
N ALA A 59 2.18 2.23 -11.01
CA ALA A 59 2.02 2.80 -9.68
C ALA A 59 1.04 1.97 -8.84
N ALA A 60 1.49 1.54 -7.65
CA ALA A 60 0.67 0.77 -6.71
C ALA A 60 -0.65 1.47 -6.30
N SER A 61 -0.68 2.80 -6.42
CA SER A 61 -1.81 3.67 -6.07
C SER A 61 -2.86 3.81 -7.18
N VAL A 62 -2.52 3.45 -8.43
CA VAL A 62 -3.46 3.40 -9.55
C VAL A 62 -4.22 2.07 -9.46
N ASP A 63 -5.28 2.08 -8.67
CA ASP A 63 -6.10 0.91 -8.35
C ASP A 63 -7.53 1.37 -8.01
N HIS A 64 -8.52 0.56 -8.37
CA HIS A 64 -9.94 0.86 -8.11
C HIS A 64 -10.22 0.97 -6.62
N ASN A 65 -9.63 0.08 -5.81
CA ASN A 65 -9.89 0.02 -4.38
C ASN A 65 -8.69 -0.55 -3.59
N LYS A 66 -8.51 -0.20 -2.33
CA LYS A 66 -7.48 -0.80 -1.44
C LYS A 66 -8.09 -1.06 -0.08
N ILE A 67 -7.75 -2.19 0.54
CA ILE A 67 -8.28 -2.55 1.86
C ILE A 67 -7.90 -1.50 2.90
N PHE A 68 -8.90 -1.01 3.61
CA PHE A 68 -8.77 -0.24 4.83
C PHE A 68 -9.08 -1.15 6.02
N ARG A 69 -8.18 -1.18 7.02
CA ARG A 69 -8.41 -1.87 8.30
C ARG A 69 -7.50 -1.31 9.38
N ALA A 70 -7.98 -1.33 10.61
CA ALA A 70 -7.22 -0.97 11.82
C ALA A 70 -6.68 -2.20 12.58
N SER A 71 -6.99 -3.42 12.15
CA SER A 71 -6.44 -4.65 12.73
C SER A 71 -4.94 -4.81 12.46
N TYR A 72 -4.11 -4.67 13.48
CA TYR A 72 -2.65 -4.73 13.37
C TYR A 72 -1.98 -5.71 14.35
N GLY A 73 -2.75 -6.57 15.03
CA GLY A 73 -2.24 -7.47 16.06
C GLY A 73 -1.52 -6.68 17.15
N LYS A 74 -0.24 -7.00 17.39
CA LYS A 74 0.59 -6.36 18.42
C LYS A 74 1.07 -4.94 18.08
N ARG A 75 0.94 -4.49 16.82
CA ARG A 75 1.48 -3.19 16.36
C ARG A 75 0.48 -2.06 16.71
N ALA A 76 0.39 -1.72 18.01
CA ALA A 76 -0.55 -0.72 18.52
C ALA A 76 -0.36 0.67 17.86
N ASP A 77 0.87 1.09 17.58
CA ASP A 77 1.13 2.38 16.93
C ASP A 77 0.47 2.47 15.54
N TYR A 78 0.55 1.39 14.75
CA TYR A 78 -0.10 1.31 13.44
C TYR A 78 -1.63 1.16 13.54
N GLN A 79 -2.14 0.52 14.60
CA GLN A 79 -3.57 0.47 14.88
C GLN A 79 -4.11 1.88 15.14
N ARG A 80 -3.46 2.66 16.03
CA ARG A 80 -3.85 4.03 16.36
C ARG A 80 -3.72 4.96 15.16
N LEU A 81 -2.63 4.86 14.39
CA LEU A 81 -2.47 5.59 13.13
C LEU A 81 -3.58 5.25 12.12
N ALA A 82 -4.03 3.99 12.06
CA ALA A 82 -5.13 3.61 11.20
C ALA A 82 -6.47 4.17 11.70
N LEU A 83 -6.71 4.21 13.02
CA LEU A 83 -7.90 4.85 13.60
C LEU A 83 -7.94 6.35 13.31
N GLU A 84 -6.81 7.04 13.46
CA GLU A 84 -6.65 8.45 13.09
C GLU A 84 -6.96 8.65 11.60
N SER A 85 -6.36 7.83 10.75
CA SER A 85 -6.59 7.89 9.31
C SER A 85 -8.04 7.61 8.93
N ARG A 86 -8.71 6.69 9.62
CA ARG A 86 -10.14 6.38 9.41
C ARG A 86 -11.00 7.62 9.64
N LYS A 87 -10.72 8.35 10.73
CA LYS A 87 -11.43 9.58 11.07
C LYS A 87 -11.30 10.61 9.94
N GLN A 88 -10.10 10.78 9.40
CA GLN A 88 -9.86 11.71 8.29
C GLN A 88 -10.54 11.26 6.99
N TRP A 89 -10.51 9.97 6.66
CA TRP A 89 -11.25 9.44 5.51
C TRP A 89 -12.76 9.71 5.58
N LEU A 90 -13.37 9.47 6.74
CA LEU A 90 -14.79 9.75 6.95
C LEU A 90 -15.11 11.25 6.88
N SER A 91 -14.20 12.09 7.38
CA SER A 91 -14.29 13.54 7.23
C SER A 91 -14.24 13.95 5.76
N LEU A 92 -13.35 13.34 4.96
CA LEU A 92 -13.25 13.61 3.52
C LEU A 92 -14.51 13.20 2.76
N ASN A 93 -15.13 12.06 3.08
CA ASN A 93 -16.40 11.66 2.46
C ASN A 93 -17.52 12.69 2.66
N SER A 94 -17.46 13.48 3.73
CA SER A 94 -18.44 14.54 3.99
C SER A 94 -18.20 15.80 3.14
N SER A 95 -17.11 15.86 2.36
CA SER A 95 -16.77 16.98 1.49
C SER A 95 -17.62 16.96 0.22
N GLN A 96 -18.27 18.09 -0.08
CA GLN A 96 -19.10 18.24 -1.29
C GLN A 96 -18.28 18.19 -2.59
N ASP A 97 -16.96 18.41 -2.52
CA ASP A 97 -16.06 18.49 -3.67
C ASP A 97 -15.79 17.15 -4.38
N ILE A 98 -16.12 16.03 -3.74
CA ILE A 98 -15.73 14.68 -4.19
C ILE A 98 -16.83 14.02 -5.01
N GLY A 99 -18.10 14.25 -4.67
CA GLY A 99 -19.27 13.68 -5.35
C GLY A 99 -19.56 12.21 -5.02
N HIS A 100 -18.64 11.51 -4.34
CA HIS A 100 -18.80 10.13 -3.86
C HIS A 100 -17.84 9.81 -2.71
N ASP A 101 -18.06 8.69 -2.02
CA ASP A 101 -17.21 8.25 -0.92
C ASP A 101 -15.82 7.79 -1.39
N LEU A 102 -14.75 8.42 -0.88
CA LEU A 102 -13.37 7.94 -1.06
C LEU A 102 -13.05 6.74 -0.16
N PHE A 103 -13.71 6.63 0.99
CA PHE A 103 -13.63 5.47 1.87
C PHE A 103 -15.01 4.83 2.02
N VAL A 104 -15.15 3.57 1.65
CA VAL A 104 -16.41 2.83 1.76
C VAL A 104 -16.33 1.92 2.99
N PRO A 105 -17.04 2.23 4.09
CA PRO A 105 -16.99 1.45 5.33
C PRO A 105 -17.84 0.18 5.26
N CYS A 106 -17.50 -0.72 4.33
CA CYS A 106 -18.27 -1.94 4.07
C CYS A 106 -17.98 -3.11 5.03
N CYS A 107 -17.23 -2.88 6.12
CA CYS A 107 -16.69 -3.91 7.02
C CYS A 107 -15.66 -4.83 6.35
N MET A 108 -15.01 -5.66 7.16
CA MET A 108 -14.13 -6.73 6.72
C MET A 108 -14.36 -8.01 7.52
N LEU A 109 -14.61 -9.13 6.85
CA LEU A 109 -14.68 -10.46 7.45
C LEU A 109 -13.30 -11.13 7.38
N ARG A 110 -12.68 -11.31 8.55
CA ARG A 110 -11.40 -12.03 8.68
C ARG A 110 -11.66 -13.49 8.99
N VAL A 111 -11.67 -14.30 7.94
CA VAL A 111 -11.94 -15.74 8.02
C VAL A 111 -10.68 -16.48 8.46
N GLN A 112 -10.83 -17.36 9.44
CA GLN A 112 -9.75 -18.20 9.95
C GLN A 112 -9.58 -19.45 9.07
N PRO A 113 -8.41 -20.11 9.08
CA PRO A 113 -8.21 -21.40 8.40
C PRO A 113 -8.88 -22.60 9.11
N SER A 114 -9.56 -22.36 10.23
CA SER A 114 -10.14 -23.40 11.09
C SER A 114 -11.46 -22.92 11.72
N SER A 115 -12.13 -23.80 12.46
CA SER A 115 -13.34 -23.52 13.25
C SER A 115 -13.04 -22.80 14.58
N SER A 116 -11.84 -22.24 14.73
CA SER A 116 -11.38 -21.57 15.95
C SER A 116 -10.50 -20.37 15.64
N LEU A 117 -10.47 -19.39 16.55
CA LEU A 117 -9.62 -18.20 16.41
C LEU A 117 -8.14 -18.56 16.50
N GLY A 118 -7.36 -18.13 15.50
CA GLY A 118 -5.91 -18.20 15.56
C GLY A 118 -5.32 -17.22 16.59
N ALA A 119 -4.10 -17.52 17.06
CA ALA A 119 -3.41 -16.69 18.05
C ALA A 119 -3.27 -15.21 17.66
N LEU A 120 -3.04 -14.92 16.37
CA LEU A 120 -2.95 -13.55 15.87
C LEU A 120 -4.28 -12.80 15.95
N GLU A 121 -5.40 -13.49 15.72
CA GLU A 121 -6.73 -12.88 15.77
C GLU A 121 -7.12 -12.60 17.23
N MET A 122 -6.86 -13.53 18.14
CA MET A 122 -7.04 -13.30 19.59
C MET A 122 -6.21 -12.11 20.09
N GLU A 123 -4.95 -12.00 19.64
CA GLU A 123 -4.10 -10.85 19.96
C GLU A 123 -4.64 -9.54 19.35
N THR A 124 -5.20 -9.60 18.15
CA THR A 124 -5.83 -8.44 17.52
C THR A 124 -7.03 -7.97 18.35
N LEU A 125 -7.90 -8.88 18.80
CA LEU A 125 -9.04 -8.56 19.67
C LEU A 125 -8.57 -7.96 21.01
N ALA A 126 -7.52 -8.51 21.62
CA ALA A 126 -6.95 -7.98 22.87
C ALA A 126 -6.32 -6.59 22.69
N SER A 127 -5.67 -6.35 21.55
CA SER A 127 -5.14 -5.02 21.20
C SER A 127 -6.25 -4.00 21.01
N MET A 128 -7.33 -4.39 20.35
CA MET A 128 -8.51 -3.53 20.15
C MET A 128 -9.28 -3.26 21.44
N GLU A 129 -9.34 -4.22 22.37
CA GLU A 129 -9.85 -3.98 23.74
C GLU A 129 -9.02 -2.93 24.47
N ARG A 130 -7.69 -3.04 24.42
CA ARG A 130 -6.78 -2.06 25.07
C ARG A 130 -6.94 -0.64 24.54
N ASP A 131 -7.24 -0.48 23.26
CA ASP A 131 -7.51 0.83 22.64
C ASP A 131 -9.01 1.22 22.69
N GLY A 132 -9.85 0.46 23.40
CA GLY A 132 -11.26 0.80 23.64
C GLY A 132 -12.18 0.63 22.43
N VAL A 133 -11.81 -0.19 21.46
CA VAL A 133 -12.56 -0.40 20.19
C VAL A 133 -12.99 -1.86 19.97
N ARG A 134 -13.00 -2.71 21.00
CA ARG A 134 -13.41 -4.13 20.88
C ARG A 134 -14.87 -4.29 20.44
N ASP A 135 -15.74 -3.35 20.79
CA ASP A 135 -17.16 -3.36 20.44
C ASP A 135 -17.41 -3.26 18.92
N THR A 136 -16.39 -2.85 18.17
CA THR A 136 -16.40 -2.78 16.70
C THR A 136 -16.10 -4.12 16.01
N GLN A 137 -15.71 -5.12 16.79
CA GLN A 137 -15.38 -6.47 16.32
C GLN A 137 -16.47 -7.46 16.72
N PHE A 138 -16.82 -8.37 15.81
CA PHE A 138 -17.88 -9.35 16.02
C PHE A 138 -17.36 -10.75 15.69
N VAL A 139 -17.06 -11.53 16.73
CA VAL A 139 -16.64 -12.93 16.61
C VAL A 139 -17.87 -13.78 16.28
N LYS A 140 -17.82 -14.52 15.18
CA LYS A 140 -18.96 -15.32 14.68
C LYS A 140 -19.35 -16.44 15.65
N GLY A 141 -18.38 -17.07 16.30
CA GLY A 141 -18.63 -18.08 17.34
C GLY A 141 -19.13 -17.55 18.69
N ASP A 142 -19.18 -16.22 18.92
CA ASP A 142 -19.62 -15.63 20.20
C ASP A 142 -21.09 -15.16 20.12
N PRO A 143 -22.03 -15.77 20.85
CA PRO A 143 -23.44 -15.36 20.84
C PRO A 143 -23.69 -13.91 21.25
N LYS A 144 -22.84 -13.30 22.08
CA LYS A 144 -22.96 -11.89 22.46
C LYS A 144 -22.60 -10.98 21.29
N ASP A 145 -21.53 -11.31 20.57
CA ASP A 145 -21.11 -10.57 19.39
C ASP A 145 -22.12 -10.72 18.24
N CYS A 146 -22.69 -11.92 18.04
CA CYS A 146 -23.75 -12.13 17.05
C CYS A 146 -25.01 -11.30 17.35
N ARG A 147 -25.45 -11.22 18.62
CA ARG A 147 -26.54 -10.32 19.01
C ARG A 147 -26.18 -8.85 18.77
N ARG A 148 -24.97 -8.42 19.17
CA ARG A 148 -24.52 -7.04 18.93
C ARG A 148 -24.42 -6.70 17.44
N ALA A 149 -24.05 -7.66 16.59
CA ALA A 149 -24.06 -7.49 15.15
C ALA A 149 -25.49 -7.32 14.61
N ALA A 150 -26.45 -8.12 15.10
CA ALA A 150 -27.87 -7.98 14.74
C ALA A 150 -28.43 -6.61 15.17
N ASP A 151 -28.16 -6.17 16.40
CA ASP A 151 -28.59 -4.86 16.92
C ASP A 151 -28.03 -3.69 16.09
N ARG A 152 -26.87 -3.87 15.45
CA ARG A 152 -26.23 -2.89 14.57
C ARG A 152 -26.58 -3.07 13.08
N GLY A 153 -27.46 -4.01 12.73
CA GLY A 153 -27.82 -4.30 11.34
C GLY A 153 -26.67 -4.85 10.50
N LEU A 154 -25.72 -5.57 11.13
CA LEU A 154 -24.52 -6.13 10.49
C LEU A 154 -24.56 -7.66 10.39
N GLN A 155 -25.59 -8.31 10.93
CA GLN A 155 -25.68 -9.77 10.96
C GLN A 155 -25.59 -10.40 9.57
N HIS A 156 -26.15 -9.75 8.54
CA HIS A 156 -26.10 -10.25 7.15
C HIS A 156 -24.69 -10.29 6.56
N LYS A 157 -23.71 -9.60 7.17
CA LYS A 157 -22.29 -9.63 6.78
C LYS A 157 -21.46 -10.67 7.53
N LEU A 158 -22.02 -11.34 8.54
CA LEU A 158 -21.39 -12.50 9.19
C LEU A 158 -21.64 -13.76 8.33
N LEU A 159 -21.00 -13.80 7.16
CA LEU A 159 -21.24 -14.82 6.14
C LEU A 159 -20.86 -16.24 6.62
N ASP A 160 -21.61 -17.23 6.13
CA ASP A 160 -21.40 -18.64 6.41
C ASP A 160 -20.60 -19.34 5.31
N TYR A 161 -19.41 -19.81 5.72
CA TYR A 161 -18.51 -20.60 4.90
C TYR A 161 -18.04 -21.81 5.70
N PHE A 162 -17.97 -22.97 5.05
CA PHE A 162 -17.65 -24.24 5.66
C PHE A 162 -16.26 -24.72 5.25
N ILE A 163 -15.58 -25.40 6.17
CA ILE A 163 -14.26 -25.95 5.94
C ILE A 163 -14.39 -27.06 4.89
N PRO A 164 -13.72 -26.97 3.73
CA PRO A 164 -13.77 -28.03 2.73
C PRO A 164 -13.26 -29.35 3.30
N ASP A 165 -13.94 -30.44 2.93
CA ASP A 165 -13.58 -31.82 3.29
C ASP A 165 -13.53 -32.13 4.80
N ASP A 166 -14.04 -31.23 5.66
CA ASP A 166 -14.19 -31.49 7.09
C ASP A 166 -15.36 -32.46 7.33
N PRO A 167 -15.13 -33.60 8.03
CA PRO A 167 -16.14 -34.65 8.18
C PRO A 167 -17.34 -34.23 9.02
N GLU A 168 -17.19 -33.22 9.88
CA GLU A 168 -18.24 -32.67 10.73
C GLU A 168 -18.93 -31.46 10.08
N HIS A 169 -18.51 -31.08 8.86
CA HIS A 169 -18.97 -29.91 8.13
C HIS A 169 -18.90 -28.64 8.99
N LEU A 170 -17.79 -28.47 9.71
CA LEU A 170 -17.61 -27.33 10.61
C LEU A 170 -17.49 -26.02 9.81
N PRO A 171 -18.10 -24.93 10.29
CA PRO A 171 -17.91 -23.61 9.70
C PRO A 171 -16.50 -23.08 10.01
N PHE A 172 -15.97 -22.24 9.12
CA PHE A 172 -14.84 -21.39 9.48
C PHE A 172 -15.24 -20.43 10.59
N GLU A 173 -14.36 -20.24 11.57
CA GLU A 173 -14.47 -19.14 12.51
C GLU A 173 -14.09 -17.83 11.80
N ALA A 174 -14.71 -16.72 12.20
CA ALA A 174 -14.45 -15.43 11.59
C ALA A 174 -14.69 -14.26 12.55
N VAL A 175 -14.05 -13.13 12.26
CA VAL A 175 -14.32 -11.86 12.93
C VAL A 175 -14.75 -10.83 11.89
N LEU A 176 -15.94 -10.28 12.05
CA LEU A 176 -16.38 -9.11 11.28
C LEU A 176 -15.86 -7.84 11.97
N ASP A 177 -15.22 -6.97 11.20
CA ASP A 177 -14.63 -5.72 11.65
C ASP A 177 -15.36 -4.54 11.02
N SER A 178 -16.12 -3.81 11.84
CA SER A 178 -16.90 -2.65 11.39
C SER A 178 -16.09 -1.37 11.20
N LEU A 179 -14.82 -1.35 11.61
CA LEU A 179 -13.93 -0.23 11.31
C LEU A 179 -13.35 -0.31 9.90
N ALA A 180 -13.39 -1.49 9.30
CA ALA A 180 -12.75 -1.78 8.03
C ALA A 180 -13.64 -1.50 6.82
N GLY A 181 -13.05 -1.62 5.64
CA GLY A 181 -13.70 -1.42 4.35
C GLY A 181 -12.64 -1.25 3.27
N PHE A 182 -12.85 -0.33 2.34
CA PHE A 182 -11.84 -0.01 1.33
C PHE A 182 -11.80 1.47 0.95
N THR A 183 -10.64 1.94 0.54
CA THR A 183 -10.48 3.27 -0.06
C THR A 183 -10.50 3.15 -1.58
N ARG A 184 -11.13 4.10 -2.27
CA ARG A 184 -11.02 4.28 -3.72
C ARG A 184 -9.69 4.98 -4.03
N CYS A 185 -8.63 4.19 -4.11
CA CYS A 185 -7.26 4.69 -4.04
C CYS A 185 -6.92 5.67 -5.18
N ALA A 186 -7.29 5.32 -6.42
CA ALA A 186 -7.12 6.21 -7.57
C ALA A 186 -7.85 7.54 -7.40
N ASP A 187 -9.11 7.50 -6.98
CA ASP A 187 -9.92 8.72 -6.73
C ASP A 187 -9.32 9.57 -5.60
N GLY A 188 -8.80 8.92 -4.56
CA GLY A 188 -8.07 9.59 -3.48
C GLY A 188 -6.82 10.31 -4.00
N CYS A 189 -5.99 9.65 -4.81
CA CYS A 189 -4.85 10.29 -5.46
C CYS A 189 -5.26 11.48 -6.32
N ASN A 190 -6.30 11.32 -7.15
CA ASN A 190 -6.79 12.41 -7.99
C ASN A 190 -7.33 13.59 -7.16
N TYR A 191 -8.03 13.31 -6.06
CA TYR A 191 -8.52 14.33 -5.13
C TYR A 191 -7.36 15.10 -4.50
N PHE A 192 -6.40 14.42 -3.88
CA PHE A 192 -5.25 15.09 -3.24
C PHE A 192 -4.41 15.87 -4.25
N ARG A 193 -4.21 15.37 -5.47
CA ARG A 193 -3.54 16.13 -6.54
C ARG A 193 -4.26 17.44 -6.83
N ARG A 194 -5.58 17.40 -7.07
CA ARG A 194 -6.38 18.61 -7.36
C ARG A 194 -6.39 19.61 -6.21
N VAL A 195 -6.46 19.13 -4.97
CA VAL A 195 -6.38 20.00 -3.78
C VAL A 195 -4.99 20.63 -3.67
N ALA A 196 -3.92 19.85 -3.84
CA ALA A 196 -2.55 20.35 -3.84
C ALA A 196 -2.32 21.40 -4.94
N GLU A 197 -2.81 21.16 -6.16
CA GLU A 197 -2.76 22.13 -7.27
C GLU A 197 -3.47 23.44 -6.92
N ARG A 198 -4.68 23.38 -6.35
CA ARG A 198 -5.43 24.57 -5.90
C ARG A 198 -4.70 25.35 -4.81
N GLU A 199 -3.94 24.66 -3.96
CA GLU A 199 -3.13 25.27 -2.90
C GLU A 199 -1.73 25.73 -3.38
N GLY A 200 -1.45 25.59 -4.68
CA GLY A 200 -0.25 26.13 -5.32
C GLY A 200 0.94 25.18 -5.36
N VAL A 201 0.74 23.87 -5.17
CA VAL A 201 1.74 22.87 -5.54
C VAL A 201 1.83 22.80 -7.07
N VAL A 202 3.05 22.90 -7.59
CA VAL A 202 3.31 22.79 -9.04
C VAL A 202 3.49 21.34 -9.43
N PHE A 203 2.93 20.90 -10.55
CA PHE A 203 3.04 19.53 -11.04
C PHE A 203 3.73 19.49 -12.41
N SER A 204 4.74 18.64 -12.54
CA SER A 204 5.34 18.24 -13.82
C SER A 204 5.09 16.75 -14.03
N LEU A 205 4.13 16.42 -14.89
CA LEU A 205 3.62 15.05 -15.04
C LEU A 205 3.75 14.62 -16.50
N GLY A 206 4.39 13.48 -16.74
CA GLY A 206 4.56 12.91 -18.07
C GLY A 206 5.90 12.21 -18.26
N PRO A 207 6.04 11.41 -19.33
CA PRO A 207 7.13 10.45 -19.50
C PRO A 207 8.50 11.11 -19.71
N GLU A 208 8.55 12.41 -20.01
CA GLU A 208 9.77 13.17 -20.24
C GLU A 208 9.97 14.26 -19.17
N GLN A 209 9.07 15.24 -19.12
CA GLN A 209 9.14 16.41 -18.25
C GLN A 209 8.93 16.11 -16.76
N GLY A 210 8.24 15.02 -16.43
CA GLY A 210 7.99 14.60 -15.05
C GLY A 210 8.85 13.41 -14.62
N ARG A 211 9.54 12.76 -15.57
CA ARG A 211 10.37 11.59 -15.31
C ARG A 211 11.73 12.02 -14.81
N PHE A 212 12.05 11.65 -13.58
CA PHE A 212 13.39 11.82 -13.01
C PHE A 212 14.45 11.07 -13.84
N ALA A 213 15.60 11.71 -14.07
CA ALA A 213 16.75 11.13 -14.74
C ALA A 213 17.95 10.94 -13.79
N SER A 214 18.39 11.99 -13.10
CA SER A 214 19.55 11.94 -12.22
C SER A 214 19.56 13.05 -11.17
N LEU A 215 20.27 12.85 -10.06
CA LEU A 215 20.57 13.94 -9.12
C LEU A 215 21.66 14.84 -9.70
N ILE A 216 21.57 16.14 -9.40
CA ILE A 216 22.67 17.10 -9.60
C ILE A 216 23.36 17.22 -8.25
N GLU A 217 24.57 16.68 -8.15
CA GLU A 217 25.32 16.55 -6.90
C GLU A 217 26.57 17.41 -6.91
N GLU A 218 26.93 17.95 -5.74
CA GLU A 218 28.25 18.50 -5.46
C GLU A 218 28.94 17.71 -4.35
N THR A 219 30.27 17.63 -4.43
CA THR A 219 31.10 17.07 -3.36
C THR A 219 31.59 18.21 -2.49
N LEU A 220 31.22 18.19 -1.21
CA LEU A 220 31.65 19.19 -0.24
C LEU A 220 33.09 18.94 0.20
N ASN A 221 33.74 19.94 0.79
CA ASN A 221 35.09 19.84 1.35
C ASN A 221 35.21 18.73 2.41
N SER A 222 34.11 18.33 3.04
CA SER A 222 34.03 17.20 3.98
C SER A 222 34.13 15.83 3.31
N GLY A 223 34.13 15.77 1.97
CA GLY A 223 34.06 14.54 1.17
C GLY A 223 32.64 13.96 1.04
N LYS A 224 31.65 14.56 1.71
CA LYS A 224 30.25 14.14 1.60
C LYS A 224 29.56 14.80 0.41
N LYS A 225 28.48 14.18 -0.04
CA LYS A 225 27.68 14.66 -1.16
C LYS A 225 26.59 15.61 -0.68
N ARG A 226 26.17 16.50 -1.56
CA ARG A 226 24.94 17.30 -1.43
C ARG A 226 24.21 17.27 -2.75
N ALA A 227 22.89 17.07 -2.71
CA ALA A 227 22.05 17.23 -3.90
C ALA A 227 21.62 18.69 -4.00
N ILE A 228 22.02 19.39 -5.04
CA ILE A 228 21.60 20.78 -5.28
C ILE A 228 20.39 20.87 -6.21
N GLY A 229 19.94 19.72 -6.72
CA GLY A 229 18.85 19.62 -7.68
C GLY A 229 18.80 18.25 -8.34
N PHE A 230 18.08 18.18 -9.46
CA PHE A 230 17.96 16.98 -10.28
C PHE A 230 17.70 17.34 -11.74
N MET A 231 17.87 16.37 -12.64
CA MET A 231 17.49 16.45 -14.03
C MET A 231 16.29 15.57 -14.34
N THR A 232 15.44 16.02 -15.25
CA THR A 232 14.36 15.23 -15.86
C THR A 232 14.79 14.60 -17.18
N ALA A 233 14.01 13.65 -17.70
CA ALA A 233 14.37 12.91 -18.92
C ALA A 233 14.42 13.80 -20.18
N ASP A 234 13.70 14.93 -20.18
CA ASP A 234 13.82 16.00 -21.19
C ASP A 234 15.08 16.88 -21.04
N GLN A 235 16.03 16.47 -20.20
CA GLN A 235 17.32 17.12 -19.95
C GLN A 235 17.23 18.50 -19.28
N ARG A 236 16.10 18.84 -18.65
CA ARG A 236 15.97 20.08 -17.87
C ARG A 236 16.50 19.90 -16.44
N SER A 237 17.20 20.92 -15.96
CA SER A 237 17.74 20.98 -14.59
C SER A 237 16.78 21.73 -13.66
N HIS A 238 16.55 21.17 -12.48
CA HIS A 238 15.71 21.73 -11.43
C HIS A 238 16.51 21.87 -10.14
N TYR A 239 16.77 23.11 -9.72
CA TYR A 239 17.52 23.41 -8.49
C TYR A 239 16.59 23.66 -7.32
N VAL A 240 16.80 22.93 -6.24
CA VAL A 240 15.94 22.92 -5.03
C VAL A 240 16.79 22.75 -3.79
N ASP A 241 16.22 23.04 -2.63
CA ASP A 241 16.91 22.90 -1.36
C ASP A 241 16.85 21.45 -0.86
N THR A 242 15.73 20.75 -1.13
CA THR A 242 15.59 19.32 -0.81
C THR A 242 14.90 18.56 -1.95
N VAL A 243 15.48 17.42 -2.34
CA VAL A 243 14.84 16.43 -3.22
C VAL A 243 14.24 15.32 -2.36
N VAL A 244 12.94 15.09 -2.48
CA VAL A 244 12.20 14.01 -1.80
C VAL A 244 11.98 12.85 -2.76
N VAL A 245 12.43 11.65 -2.40
CA VAL A 245 12.15 10.41 -3.14
C VAL A 245 10.92 9.73 -2.55
N ALA A 246 9.80 9.76 -3.29
CA ALA A 246 8.52 9.16 -2.92
C ALA A 246 7.98 8.24 -4.03
N ALA A 247 8.88 7.57 -4.75
CA ALA A 247 8.61 6.89 -6.01
C ALA A 247 8.23 5.40 -5.87
N GLY A 248 7.75 4.96 -4.71
CA GLY A 248 7.30 3.57 -4.49
C GLY A 248 8.34 2.54 -4.94
N SER A 249 7.94 1.58 -5.78
CA SER A 249 8.83 0.50 -6.26
C SER A 249 9.95 0.95 -7.20
N PHE A 250 9.97 2.23 -7.57
CA PHE A 250 11.04 2.82 -8.38
C PHE A 250 12.05 3.60 -7.50
N SER A 251 11.84 3.65 -6.18
CA SER A 251 12.68 4.44 -5.28
C SER A 251 14.15 4.01 -5.32
N THR A 252 14.44 2.70 -5.37
CA THR A 252 15.81 2.18 -5.48
C THR A 252 16.48 2.54 -6.81
N GLN A 253 15.70 2.62 -7.89
CA GLN A 253 16.22 3.01 -9.22
C GLN A 253 16.56 4.51 -9.27
N ILE A 254 15.89 5.35 -8.47
CA ILE A 254 16.21 6.77 -8.31
C ILE A 254 17.37 6.96 -7.35
N LEU A 255 17.39 6.20 -6.25
CA LEU A 255 18.39 6.31 -5.20
C LEU A 255 18.91 4.91 -4.80
N PRO A 256 19.96 4.41 -5.48
CA PRO A 256 20.45 3.04 -5.26
C PRO A 256 20.94 2.73 -3.84
N THR A 257 21.29 3.75 -3.06
CA THR A 257 21.68 3.60 -1.65
C THR A 257 20.55 3.05 -0.76
N LEU A 258 19.30 3.09 -1.24
CA LEU A 258 18.14 2.48 -0.58
C LEU A 258 18.13 0.95 -0.62
N SER A 259 18.98 0.31 -1.43
CA SER A 259 18.88 -1.14 -1.70
C SER A 259 19.04 -2.04 -0.47
N TYR A 260 19.68 -1.55 0.61
CA TYR A 260 19.71 -2.27 1.89
C TYR A 260 18.34 -2.24 2.61
N HIS A 261 17.65 -1.10 2.58
CA HIS A 261 16.47 -0.83 3.40
C HIS A 261 15.17 -1.36 2.82
N MET A 262 15.13 -1.54 1.51
CA MET A 262 13.90 -1.87 0.81
C MET A 262 14.12 -2.68 -0.46
N GLU A 263 13.05 -3.32 -0.90
CA GLU A 263 13.02 -4.14 -2.10
C GLU A 263 11.66 -3.99 -2.80
N SER A 264 11.69 -3.94 -4.13
CA SER A 264 10.48 -3.98 -4.94
C SER A 264 9.95 -5.40 -5.03
N SER A 265 8.68 -5.58 -4.69
CA SER A 265 8.01 -6.86 -4.76
C SER A 265 6.59 -6.71 -5.32
N ALA A 266 6.07 -7.77 -5.92
CA ALA A 266 4.77 -7.80 -6.56
C ALA A 266 3.80 -8.72 -5.82
N GLY A 267 2.53 -8.35 -5.83
CA GLY A 267 1.41 -9.21 -5.47
C GLY A 267 0.54 -9.48 -6.68
N THR A 268 -0.14 -10.61 -6.69
CA THR A 268 -1.02 -10.99 -7.79
C THR A 268 -2.42 -10.44 -7.55
N ILE A 269 -3.01 -9.86 -8.58
CA ILE A 269 -4.38 -9.37 -8.62
C ILE A 269 -5.10 -10.02 -9.80
N VAL A 270 -6.34 -10.42 -9.59
CA VAL A 270 -7.27 -10.79 -10.66
C VAL A 270 -8.59 -10.06 -10.49
N PHE A 271 -9.32 -9.92 -11.59
CA PHE A 271 -10.66 -9.37 -11.60
C PHE A 271 -11.65 -10.36 -12.20
N PHE A 272 -12.84 -10.39 -11.62
CA PHE A 272 -14.06 -10.83 -12.30
C PHE A 272 -14.89 -9.61 -12.68
N LYS A 273 -15.80 -9.77 -13.64
CA LYS A 273 -16.73 -8.71 -14.04
C LYS A 273 -18.16 -9.22 -14.00
N ILE A 274 -18.99 -8.55 -13.21
CA ILE A 274 -20.43 -8.80 -13.14
C ILE A 274 -21.13 -7.92 -14.18
N ASP A 275 -22.02 -8.52 -14.97
CA ASP A 275 -22.91 -7.76 -15.84
C ASP A 275 -23.91 -6.95 -14.99
N PRO A 276 -24.03 -5.62 -15.17
CA PRO A 276 -25.04 -4.81 -14.49
C PRO A 276 -26.49 -5.27 -14.70
N GLN A 277 -26.77 -6.10 -15.70
CA GLN A 277 -28.07 -6.72 -15.91
C GLN A 277 -28.36 -7.89 -14.96
N ASP A 278 -27.34 -8.57 -14.44
CA ASP A 278 -27.50 -9.59 -13.40
C ASP A 278 -27.73 -8.92 -12.04
N LYS A 279 -29.00 -8.60 -11.76
CA LYS A 279 -29.40 -7.91 -10.52
C LYS A 279 -29.09 -8.72 -9.27
N ALA A 280 -29.06 -10.05 -9.35
CA ALA A 280 -28.80 -10.90 -8.21
C ALA A 280 -27.33 -10.81 -7.79
N LEU A 281 -26.40 -11.00 -8.72
CA LEU A 281 -24.96 -10.86 -8.44
C LEU A 281 -24.58 -9.40 -8.16
N TRP A 282 -25.20 -8.46 -8.87
CA TRP A 282 -24.97 -7.03 -8.65
C TRP A 282 -25.33 -6.58 -7.23
N GLU A 283 -26.44 -7.08 -6.68
CA GLU A 283 -26.83 -6.79 -5.31
C GLU A 283 -25.99 -7.58 -4.30
N LYS A 284 -25.77 -8.89 -4.55
CA LYS A 284 -25.02 -9.77 -3.66
C LYS A 284 -23.60 -9.25 -3.36
N TYR A 285 -22.88 -8.80 -4.38
CA TYR A 285 -21.49 -8.35 -4.25
C TYR A 285 -21.35 -6.84 -3.99
N SER A 286 -22.45 -6.12 -3.73
CA SER A 286 -22.41 -4.69 -3.42
C SER A 286 -21.65 -4.40 -2.11
N PRO A 287 -21.06 -3.21 -1.92
CA PRO A 287 -20.47 -2.83 -0.63
C PRO A 287 -21.45 -2.87 0.56
N GLU A 288 -22.75 -2.76 0.30
CA GLU A 288 -23.82 -2.81 1.30
C GLU A 288 -24.06 -4.23 1.83
N ASN A 289 -23.89 -5.25 0.98
CA ASN A 289 -24.18 -6.65 1.33
C ASN A 289 -22.92 -7.50 1.51
N PHE A 290 -21.86 -7.22 0.75
CA PHE A 290 -20.62 -7.98 0.77
C PHE A 290 -19.53 -7.21 1.54
N PRO A 291 -18.93 -7.79 2.59
CA PRO A 291 -17.76 -7.19 3.23
C PRO A 291 -16.49 -7.43 2.40
N VAL A 292 -15.41 -6.73 2.73
CA VAL A 292 -14.07 -7.22 2.33
C VAL A 292 -13.85 -8.56 3.01
N ILE A 293 -13.38 -9.58 2.29
CA ILE A 293 -13.06 -10.88 2.91
C ILE A 293 -11.56 -11.09 2.82
N THR A 294 -10.94 -11.57 3.91
CA THR A 294 -9.59 -12.14 3.86
C THR A 294 -9.60 -13.53 4.45
N TRP A 295 -8.76 -14.39 3.88
CA TRP A 295 -8.56 -15.74 4.35
C TRP A 295 -7.10 -16.14 4.19
N LYS A 296 -6.69 -17.13 4.98
CA LYS A 296 -5.39 -17.79 4.91
C LYS A 296 -5.67 -19.28 4.76
N SER A 297 -4.94 -19.96 3.90
CA SER A 297 -5.20 -21.38 3.65
C SER A 297 -4.73 -22.30 4.78
N ALA A 298 -3.88 -21.80 5.67
CA ALA A 298 -3.40 -22.54 6.83
C ALA A 298 -3.11 -21.60 8.02
N PRO A 299 -3.02 -22.15 9.25
CA PRO A 299 -2.52 -21.41 10.40
C PRO A 299 -1.16 -20.77 10.11
N ARG A 300 -0.93 -19.61 10.73
CA ARG A 300 0.32 -18.87 10.56
C ARG A 300 1.52 -19.74 10.93
N GLY A 301 2.54 -19.77 10.07
CA GLY A 301 3.74 -20.56 10.28
C GLY A 301 4.49 -20.17 11.55
N LYS A 302 5.34 -21.08 12.07
CA LYS A 302 6.20 -20.80 13.24
C LYS A 302 7.20 -19.67 13.00
N ASP A 303 7.53 -19.41 11.74
CA ASP A 303 8.34 -18.29 11.26
C ASP A 303 7.57 -16.96 11.22
N GLY A 304 6.28 -16.97 11.55
CA GLY A 304 5.41 -15.81 11.51
C GLY A 304 4.96 -15.42 10.10
N LYS A 305 5.08 -16.29 9.09
CA LYS A 305 4.56 -16.01 7.74
C LYS A 305 3.13 -16.54 7.58
N ASP A 306 2.28 -15.75 6.93
CA ASP A 306 0.94 -16.19 6.55
C ASP A 306 1.03 -17.08 5.32
N ILE A 307 0.24 -18.15 5.28
CA ILE A 307 0.26 -19.13 4.19
C ILE A 307 -1.01 -18.96 3.34
N GLY A 308 -0.84 -18.90 2.02
CA GLY A 308 -1.95 -18.84 1.06
C GLY A 308 -2.91 -17.68 1.30
N SER A 309 -2.40 -16.51 1.71
CA SER A 309 -3.26 -15.36 2.02
C SER A 309 -3.92 -14.81 0.76
N VAL A 310 -5.25 -14.78 0.75
CA VAL A 310 -6.09 -14.21 -0.32
C VAL A 310 -7.08 -13.22 0.29
N TYR A 311 -7.47 -12.21 -0.49
CA TYR A 311 -8.55 -11.31 -0.13
C TYR A 311 -9.41 -10.96 -1.34
N VAL A 312 -10.66 -10.56 -1.09
CA VAL A 312 -11.57 -10.01 -2.10
C VAL A 312 -12.21 -8.72 -1.59
N LEU A 313 -12.47 -7.81 -2.51
CA LEU A 313 -13.22 -6.58 -2.25
C LEU A 313 -14.61 -6.65 -2.91
N PRO A 314 -15.61 -5.93 -2.35
CA PRO A 314 -16.91 -5.77 -2.98
C PRO A 314 -16.81 -5.19 -4.39
N ARG A 315 -17.85 -5.38 -5.20
CA ARG A 315 -17.87 -4.92 -6.60
C ARG A 315 -17.73 -3.40 -6.71
N THR A 316 -17.06 -2.96 -7.75
CA THR A 316 -17.01 -1.54 -8.13
C THR A 316 -18.33 -1.11 -8.82
N PRO A 317 -18.56 0.20 -9.03
CA PRO A 317 -19.68 0.69 -9.84
C PRO A 317 -19.67 0.17 -11.30
N GLU A 318 -18.49 -0.20 -11.81
CA GLU A 318 -18.31 -0.77 -13.16
C GLU A 318 -18.49 -2.30 -13.20
N GLY A 319 -18.80 -2.93 -12.05
CA GLY A 319 -19.02 -4.37 -11.93
C GLY A 319 -17.78 -5.20 -11.66
N PHE A 320 -16.62 -4.59 -11.39
CA PHE A 320 -15.39 -5.35 -11.13
C PHE A 320 -15.35 -5.89 -9.72
N VAL A 321 -15.05 -7.18 -9.57
CA VAL A 321 -14.75 -7.82 -8.28
C VAL A 321 -13.28 -8.18 -8.25
N LYS A 322 -12.53 -7.53 -7.36
CA LYS A 322 -11.08 -7.67 -7.30
C LYS A 322 -10.66 -8.67 -6.22
N ILE A 323 -9.82 -9.63 -6.60
CA ILE A 323 -9.20 -10.60 -5.71
C ILE A 323 -7.68 -10.44 -5.74
N GLY A 324 -7.05 -10.38 -4.57
CA GLY A 324 -5.61 -10.30 -4.45
C GLY A 324 -5.01 -11.46 -3.68
N TYR A 325 -3.89 -11.99 -4.19
CA TYR A 325 -3.07 -12.98 -3.53
C TYR A 325 -1.82 -12.35 -2.92
N ARG A 326 -1.58 -12.66 -1.65
CA ARG A 326 -0.49 -12.14 -0.81
C ARG A 326 0.33 -13.23 -0.13
N GLY A 327 0.06 -14.51 -0.43
CA GLY A 327 0.81 -15.62 0.14
C GLY A 327 2.30 -15.57 -0.22
N ILE A 328 2.62 -15.23 -1.47
CA ILE A 328 3.99 -14.98 -1.93
C ILE A 328 4.05 -13.57 -2.49
N LYS A 329 5.13 -12.85 -2.13
CA LYS A 329 5.46 -11.55 -2.70
C LYS A 329 6.60 -11.75 -3.68
N PHE A 330 6.33 -11.54 -4.97
CA PHE A 330 7.25 -11.93 -6.03
C PHE A 330 8.30 -10.85 -6.30
N THR A 331 9.53 -11.24 -6.62
CA THR A 331 10.66 -10.36 -6.96
C THR A 331 11.08 -10.57 -8.40
N ASN A 332 11.77 -9.59 -8.99
CA ASN A 332 12.34 -9.68 -10.33
C ASN A 332 13.79 -9.20 -10.25
N PHE A 333 14.69 -10.14 -9.96
CA PHE A 333 16.10 -9.84 -9.77
C PHE A 333 16.79 -9.48 -11.09
N GLN A 334 17.32 -8.26 -11.15
CA GLN A 334 18.10 -7.71 -12.25
C GLN A 334 19.49 -7.28 -11.76
N PRO A 335 20.51 -7.16 -12.63
CA PRO A 335 21.80 -6.62 -12.24
C PRO A 335 21.65 -5.28 -11.51
N ALA A 336 22.30 -5.15 -10.35
CA ALA A 336 22.30 -3.91 -9.60
C ALA A 336 23.30 -2.91 -10.22
N PRO A 337 22.98 -1.60 -10.24
CA PRO A 337 23.91 -0.58 -10.72
C PRO A 337 25.01 -0.29 -9.70
N ASP A 338 26.06 0.38 -10.17
CA ASP A 338 27.07 0.97 -9.31
C ASP A 338 26.42 1.94 -8.31
N GLY A 339 26.82 1.86 -7.04
CA GLY A 339 26.26 2.68 -5.96
C GLY A 339 25.11 2.02 -5.18
N ALA A 340 24.62 0.85 -5.60
CA ALA A 340 23.81 0.01 -4.74
C ALA A 340 24.63 -0.42 -3.50
N ARG A 341 24.15 -0.09 -2.30
CA ARG A 341 24.87 -0.40 -1.05
C ARG A 341 24.78 -1.87 -0.64
N PHE A 342 23.75 -2.54 -1.13
CA PHE A 342 23.48 -3.94 -0.89
C PHE A 342 22.94 -4.59 -2.17
N THR A 343 23.38 -5.82 -2.41
CA THR A 343 22.96 -6.65 -3.54
C THR A 343 22.84 -8.09 -3.09
N GLN A 344 22.00 -8.87 -3.77
CA GLN A 344 21.86 -10.30 -3.60
C GLN A 344 22.43 -10.97 -4.85
N ASP A 345 23.62 -11.53 -4.72
CA ASP A 345 24.40 -12.09 -5.84
C ASP A 345 24.60 -11.09 -7.00
N GLY A 346 24.95 -9.84 -6.67
CA GLY A 346 25.12 -8.76 -7.64
C GLY A 346 23.82 -8.25 -8.25
N LYS A 347 22.66 -8.67 -7.72
CA LYS A 347 21.33 -8.30 -8.23
C LYS A 347 20.48 -7.60 -7.17
N TRP A 348 19.42 -6.95 -7.65
CA TRP A 348 18.35 -6.37 -6.84
C TRP A 348 17.00 -6.54 -7.54
N SER A 349 15.90 -6.48 -6.81
CA SER A 349 14.57 -6.57 -7.41
C SER A 349 14.07 -5.21 -7.90
N ILE A 350 13.61 -5.14 -9.16
CA ILE A 350 12.96 -3.97 -9.75
C ILE A 350 11.65 -4.38 -10.43
N PRO A 351 10.68 -3.46 -10.63
CA PRO A 351 9.45 -3.80 -11.33
C PRO A 351 9.67 -4.41 -12.71
N LEU A 352 8.84 -5.39 -13.06
CA LEU A 352 8.75 -5.89 -14.42
C LEU A 352 8.22 -4.78 -15.36
N PRO A 353 8.55 -4.83 -16.66
CA PRO A 353 7.89 -4.02 -17.67
C PRO A 353 6.36 -4.21 -17.64
N SER A 354 5.61 -3.15 -17.96
CA SER A 354 4.15 -3.12 -17.84
C SER A 354 3.45 -4.23 -18.62
N GLU A 355 3.91 -4.49 -19.85
CA GLU A 355 3.37 -5.50 -20.75
C GLU A 355 3.53 -6.93 -20.22
N GLN A 356 4.50 -7.15 -19.32
CA GLN A 356 4.73 -8.45 -18.69
C GLN A 356 3.91 -8.61 -17.41
N CYS A 357 3.47 -7.50 -16.80
CA CYS A 357 2.72 -7.50 -15.54
C CYS A 357 1.31 -8.07 -15.67
N HIS A 358 0.80 -8.33 -16.88
CA HIS A 358 -0.48 -9.00 -17.06
C HIS A 358 -0.40 -10.52 -16.86
N ASN A 359 0.81 -11.10 -16.89
CA ASN A 359 0.98 -12.53 -16.67
C ASN A 359 1.26 -12.80 -15.19
N ILE A 360 0.59 -13.78 -14.62
CA ILE A 360 0.68 -14.10 -13.19
C ILE A 360 1.23 -15.52 -12.98
N PRO A 361 1.94 -15.80 -11.87
CA PRO A 361 2.40 -17.15 -11.57
C PRO A 361 1.23 -18.14 -11.38
N SER A 362 1.34 -19.34 -11.95
CA SER A 362 0.27 -20.36 -11.90
C SER A 362 -0.16 -20.71 -10.47
N GLY A 363 0.79 -20.87 -9.55
CA GLY A 363 0.47 -21.16 -8.13
C GLY A 363 -0.34 -20.05 -7.45
N ALA A 364 -0.19 -18.78 -7.88
CA ALA A 364 -1.04 -17.69 -7.41
C ALA A 364 -2.45 -17.76 -8.02
N ALA A 365 -2.56 -18.12 -9.29
CA ALA A 365 -3.85 -18.34 -9.96
C ALA A 365 -4.62 -19.51 -9.32
N GLU A 366 -3.95 -20.64 -9.05
CA GLU A 366 -4.50 -21.81 -8.37
C GLU A 366 -4.99 -21.46 -6.95
N ALA A 367 -4.19 -20.73 -6.17
CA ALA A 367 -4.58 -20.29 -4.83
C ALA A 367 -5.83 -19.39 -4.86
N ILE A 368 -5.95 -18.52 -5.86
CA ILE A 368 -7.14 -17.69 -6.07
C ILE A 368 -8.34 -18.53 -6.49
N ARG A 369 -8.17 -19.52 -7.38
CA ARG A 369 -9.25 -20.44 -7.78
C ARG A 369 -9.78 -21.25 -6.60
N ASN A 370 -8.90 -21.70 -5.71
CA ASN A 370 -9.30 -22.36 -4.48
C ASN A 370 -10.04 -21.41 -3.52
N PHE A 371 -9.62 -20.14 -3.44
CA PHE A 371 -10.39 -19.15 -2.67
C PHE A 371 -11.80 -18.94 -3.27
N VAL A 372 -11.89 -18.83 -4.60
CA VAL A 372 -13.17 -18.65 -5.31
C VAL A 372 -14.11 -19.84 -5.07
N SER A 373 -13.61 -21.07 -5.12
CA SER A 373 -14.43 -22.27 -4.87
C SER A 373 -15.09 -22.33 -3.51
N ILE A 374 -14.46 -21.72 -2.50
CA ILE A 374 -14.97 -21.69 -1.13
C ILE A 374 -15.88 -20.48 -0.91
N PHE A 375 -15.42 -19.29 -1.29
CA PHE A 375 -16.04 -18.04 -0.84
C PHE A 375 -16.95 -17.39 -1.88
N MET A 376 -16.81 -17.77 -3.15
CA MET A 376 -17.46 -17.12 -4.29
C MET A 376 -17.83 -18.13 -5.39
N PRO A 377 -18.60 -19.18 -5.07
CA PRO A 377 -18.86 -20.28 -6.00
C PRO A 377 -19.55 -19.85 -7.30
N ASP A 378 -20.21 -18.69 -7.32
CA ASP A 378 -20.81 -18.09 -8.51
C ASP A 378 -19.78 -17.80 -9.62
N PHE A 379 -18.48 -17.71 -9.29
CA PHE A 379 -17.39 -17.47 -10.26
C PHE A 379 -16.53 -18.72 -10.55
N ASN A 380 -16.91 -19.92 -10.09
CA ASN A 380 -16.07 -21.12 -10.21
C ASN A 380 -15.63 -21.45 -11.64
N ASN A 381 -16.55 -21.30 -12.58
CA ASN A 381 -16.33 -21.62 -13.99
C ASN A 381 -16.06 -20.37 -14.84
N GLU A 382 -16.02 -19.19 -14.22
CA GLU A 382 -15.80 -17.94 -14.94
C GLU A 382 -14.30 -17.74 -15.21
N PRO A 383 -13.87 -17.35 -16.42
CA PRO A 383 -12.50 -16.94 -16.65
C PRO A 383 -12.18 -15.67 -15.86
N PHE A 384 -10.91 -15.43 -15.55
CA PHE A 384 -10.50 -14.14 -15.02
C PHE A 384 -10.73 -13.09 -16.11
N PHE A 385 -11.45 -12.03 -15.80
CA PHE A 385 -11.66 -10.91 -16.72
C PHE A 385 -10.32 -10.25 -17.07
N SER A 386 -9.46 -10.10 -16.06
CA SER A 386 -8.10 -9.58 -16.22
C SER A 386 -7.22 -9.97 -15.04
N THR A 387 -5.91 -9.84 -15.23
CA THR A 387 -4.88 -10.17 -14.25
C THR A 387 -3.77 -9.12 -14.25
N LYS A 388 -3.18 -8.86 -13.07
CA LYS A 388 -2.10 -7.88 -12.89
C LYS A 388 -1.15 -8.27 -11.76
N LEU A 389 0.15 -8.13 -11.99
CA LEU A 389 1.17 -8.01 -10.96
C LEU A 389 1.24 -6.56 -10.49
N CYS A 390 0.84 -6.32 -9.24
CA CYS A 390 0.92 -5.01 -8.61
C CYS A 390 2.23 -4.90 -7.83
N TRP A 391 3.13 -4.04 -8.29
CA TRP A 391 4.39 -3.75 -7.62
C TRP A 391 4.19 -2.78 -6.45
N TYR A 392 4.86 -3.05 -5.34
CA TYR A 392 5.00 -2.19 -4.17
C TYR A 392 6.40 -2.37 -3.58
N THR A 393 6.67 -1.76 -2.43
CA THR A 393 8.00 -1.69 -1.84
C THR A 393 7.95 -2.22 -0.42
N ASP A 394 8.55 -3.38 -0.20
CA ASP A 394 8.72 -3.93 1.14
C ASP A 394 9.98 -3.34 1.80
N THR A 395 9.93 -3.15 3.10
CA THR A 395 11.04 -2.69 3.93
C THR A 395 11.44 -3.74 4.96
N LEU A 396 12.55 -3.49 5.66
CA LEU A 396 13.16 -4.37 6.67
C LEU A 396 12.14 -5.01 7.65
N ASP A 397 11.13 -4.26 8.10
CA ASP A 397 10.20 -4.64 9.17
C ASP A 397 8.72 -4.40 8.84
N ASN A 398 8.41 -4.19 7.55
CA ASN A 398 7.13 -3.67 7.05
C ASN A 398 6.72 -2.31 7.66
N SER A 399 7.65 -1.52 8.21
CA SER A 399 7.40 -0.12 8.57
C SER A 399 7.80 0.80 7.41
N PHE A 400 7.32 2.05 7.38
CA PHE A 400 7.72 2.96 6.31
C PHE A 400 9.18 3.42 6.46
N LEU A 401 9.72 4.03 5.40
CA LEU A 401 10.98 4.76 5.45
C LEU A 401 10.70 6.23 5.12
N VAL A 402 10.75 7.05 6.16
CA VAL A 402 10.50 8.50 6.11
C VAL A 402 11.59 9.19 6.93
N ASP A 403 12.64 9.64 6.24
CA ASP A 403 13.80 10.26 6.89
C ASP A 403 14.71 10.99 5.87
N TYR A 404 15.66 11.77 6.38
CA TYR A 404 16.80 12.23 5.59
C TYR A 404 17.76 11.09 5.29
N VAL A 405 18.44 11.19 4.15
CA VAL A 405 19.40 10.19 3.67
C VAL A 405 20.79 10.56 4.20
N PRO A 406 21.38 9.82 5.17
CA PRO A 406 22.59 10.25 5.90
C PRO A 406 23.85 10.52 5.06
N MET A 407 23.83 10.12 3.79
CA MET A 407 24.89 10.26 2.81
C MET A 407 24.92 11.65 2.18
N TYR A 408 23.83 12.41 2.33
CA TYR A 408 23.66 13.75 1.79
C TYR A 408 23.64 14.76 2.92
N GLU A 409 24.49 15.77 2.81
CA GLU A 409 24.57 16.89 3.74
C GLU A 409 23.45 17.92 3.49
N ASP A 410 23.34 18.90 4.39
CA ASP A 410 22.43 20.05 4.29
C ASP A 410 20.96 19.66 4.08
N ASP A 411 20.52 18.50 4.62
CA ASP A 411 19.16 18.01 4.46
C ASP A 411 18.71 17.92 2.99
N SER A 412 19.66 17.67 2.08
CA SER A 412 19.41 17.85 0.64
C SER A 412 18.65 16.70 -0.02
N VAL A 413 18.60 15.53 0.63
CA VAL A 413 17.82 14.37 0.16
C VAL A 413 16.99 13.77 1.30
N PHE A 414 15.69 13.68 1.08
CA PHE A 414 14.71 13.07 1.97
C PHE A 414 14.01 11.91 1.27
N VAL A 415 13.60 10.89 2.01
CA VAL A 415 12.84 9.75 1.48
C VAL A 415 11.50 9.68 2.17
N CYS A 416 10.44 9.38 1.42
CA CYS A 416 9.09 9.19 1.95
C CYS A 416 8.43 8.05 1.16
N THR A 417 8.76 6.80 1.51
CA THR A 417 8.42 5.61 0.71
C THR A 417 8.34 4.34 1.56
N GLY A 418 8.38 3.16 0.93
CA GLY A 418 8.44 1.87 1.65
C GLY A 418 7.08 1.38 2.16
N GLY A 419 6.01 1.61 1.38
CA GLY A 419 4.63 1.39 1.82
C GLY A 419 4.24 -0.06 2.21
N SER A 420 5.10 -1.05 1.97
CA SER A 420 5.02 -2.45 2.45
C SER A 420 3.65 -3.12 2.28
N GLY A 421 2.92 -2.75 1.22
CA GLY A 421 1.58 -3.25 0.90
C GLY A 421 0.45 -2.75 1.82
N HIS A 422 0.68 -1.72 2.65
CA HIS A 422 -0.36 -1.15 3.51
C HIS A 422 -0.41 0.39 3.57
N GLY A 423 0.46 1.10 2.84
CA GLY A 423 0.56 2.57 2.86
C GLY A 423 -0.69 3.33 2.41
N ALA A 424 -1.45 2.81 1.44
CA ALA A 424 -2.57 3.53 0.80
C ALA A 424 -3.62 4.04 1.80
N LYS A 425 -3.91 3.26 2.84
CA LYS A 425 -4.93 3.62 3.82
C LYS A 425 -4.55 4.84 4.65
N PHE A 426 -3.27 5.19 4.77
CA PHE A 426 -2.80 6.31 5.60
C PHE A 426 -2.72 7.64 4.86
N MET A 427 -3.08 7.67 3.57
CA MET A 427 -2.94 8.85 2.71
C MET A 427 -3.41 10.17 3.36
N PRO A 428 -4.51 10.24 4.13
CA PRO A 428 -4.94 11.51 4.72
C PRO A 428 -4.13 12.01 5.92
N VAL A 429 -3.32 11.16 6.56
CA VAL A 429 -2.55 11.51 7.78
C VAL A 429 -1.05 11.36 7.59
N LEU A 430 -0.61 10.63 6.56
CA LEU A 430 0.78 10.32 6.31
C LEU A 430 1.64 11.57 6.15
N GLY A 431 1.14 12.56 5.42
CA GLY A 431 1.81 13.83 5.14
C GLY A 431 2.10 14.63 6.40
N GLU A 432 1.17 14.68 7.36
CA GLU A 432 1.35 15.38 8.64
C GLU A 432 2.51 14.79 9.43
N HIS A 433 2.55 13.47 9.59
CA HIS A 433 3.66 12.81 10.27
C HIS A 433 4.98 12.90 9.50
N ALA A 434 4.95 12.79 8.17
CA ALA A 434 6.14 12.88 7.35
C ALA A 434 6.72 14.31 7.32
N ALA A 435 5.87 15.33 7.29
CA ALA A 435 6.27 16.74 7.36
C ALA A 435 6.85 17.09 8.74
N ASP A 436 6.29 16.53 9.83
CA ASP A 436 6.86 16.69 11.17
C ASP A 436 8.28 16.11 11.26
N ILE A 437 8.54 14.94 10.66
CA ILE A 437 9.91 14.39 10.55
C ILE A 437 10.78 15.28 9.65
N PHE A 438 10.25 15.77 8.54
CA PHE A 438 10.97 16.64 7.61
C PHE A 438 11.46 17.93 8.28
N GLU A 439 10.63 18.59 9.09
CA GLU A 439 10.94 19.85 9.76
C GLU A 439 11.78 19.66 11.04
N ASN A 440 11.46 18.62 11.83
CA ASN A 440 11.98 18.49 13.20
C ASN A 440 13.00 17.36 13.37
N LYS A 441 13.21 16.50 12.37
CA LYS A 441 14.21 15.42 12.37
C LYS A 441 14.06 14.51 13.60
N GLU A 442 15.09 14.43 14.45
CA GLU A 442 15.07 13.65 15.68
C GLU A 442 14.14 14.22 16.75
N GLU A 443 13.85 15.52 16.70
CA GLU A 443 12.91 16.20 17.62
C GLU A 443 11.45 16.11 17.16
N SER A 444 11.19 15.26 16.16
CA SER A 444 9.84 14.99 15.65
C SER A 444 8.91 14.49 16.75
N SER A 445 7.72 15.08 16.80
CA SER A 445 6.68 14.76 17.77
C SER A 445 5.86 13.52 17.40
N THR A 446 5.94 13.04 16.15
CA THR A 446 5.20 11.85 15.74
C THR A 446 5.70 10.58 16.45
N PRO A 447 4.80 9.75 17.01
CA PRO A 447 5.18 8.45 17.57
C PRO A 447 5.74 7.48 16.52
N MET A 448 5.57 7.81 15.23
CA MET A 448 6.05 7.00 14.12
C MET A 448 7.55 7.20 13.82
N ARG A 449 8.18 8.28 14.31
CA ARG A 449 9.61 8.60 14.05
C ARG A 449 10.53 7.40 14.29
N GLN A 450 10.39 6.74 15.44
CA GLN A 450 11.20 5.57 15.81
C GLN A 450 11.07 4.39 14.81
N HIS A 451 9.92 4.27 14.15
CA HIS A 451 9.61 3.21 13.19
C HIS A 451 9.92 3.60 11.75
N TRP A 452 10.06 4.90 11.45
CA TRP A 452 10.20 5.40 10.08
C TRP A 452 11.60 5.92 9.75
N ARG A 453 12.50 6.02 10.73
CA ARG A 453 13.89 6.47 10.55
C ARG A 453 14.71 5.64 9.57
N TRP A 454 15.84 6.19 9.11
CA TRP A 454 16.89 5.39 8.47
C TRP A 454 17.43 4.34 9.45
N ARG A 455 17.52 3.06 9.03
CA ARG A 455 17.76 1.90 9.92
C ARG A 455 18.82 0.95 9.36
N GLU A 456 20.09 1.32 9.49
CA GLU A 456 21.20 0.40 9.19
C GLU A 456 21.39 -0.67 10.27
N ASP A 457 20.79 -0.46 11.44
CA ASP A 457 20.82 -1.36 12.60
C ASP A 457 19.76 -2.49 12.53
N ALA A 458 18.79 -2.39 11.62
CA ALA A 458 17.73 -3.39 11.48
C ALA A 458 18.12 -4.46 10.44
N PRO A 459 17.97 -5.76 10.76
CA PRO A 459 18.29 -6.82 9.82
C PRO A 459 17.27 -6.89 8.67
N ARG A 460 17.72 -7.29 7.48
CA ARG A 460 16.83 -7.66 6.37
C ARG A 460 15.98 -8.86 6.77
N LYS A 461 14.66 -8.67 6.76
CA LYS A 461 13.61 -9.65 7.06
C LYS A 461 12.44 -9.46 6.10
N ASN A 462 11.36 -10.22 6.28
CA ASN A 462 10.12 -10.13 5.49
C ASN A 462 10.28 -10.54 4.01
N GLY A 463 11.26 -11.41 3.76
CA GLY A 463 11.65 -11.93 2.46
C GLY A 463 12.64 -11.05 1.70
N LEU A 464 13.12 -9.96 2.30
CA LEU A 464 14.29 -9.22 1.80
C LEU A 464 15.59 -10.03 1.96
N GLU A 465 15.56 -11.09 2.77
CA GLU A 465 16.61 -12.08 2.91
C GLU A 465 16.67 -13.08 1.73
N ASP A 466 15.59 -13.19 0.94
CA ASP A 466 15.45 -14.19 -0.13
C ASP A 466 16.10 -13.68 -1.43
N GLY A 467 17.04 -14.44 -2.01
CA GLY A 467 17.79 -14.04 -3.22
C GLY A 467 17.24 -14.57 -4.54
N PRO A 468 17.99 -14.36 -5.64
CA PRO A 468 17.72 -14.98 -6.93
C PRO A 468 17.53 -16.50 -6.82
N GLY A 469 16.59 -17.06 -7.57
CA GLY A 469 16.25 -18.48 -7.53
C GLY A 469 15.41 -18.94 -6.32
N SER A 470 15.04 -18.03 -5.41
CA SER A 470 14.05 -18.32 -4.36
C SER A 470 12.64 -18.50 -4.95
N LEU A 471 11.70 -19.00 -4.14
CA LEU A 471 10.27 -19.11 -4.50
C LEU A 471 9.60 -17.76 -4.80
N ARG A 472 10.24 -16.65 -4.43
CA ARG A 472 9.77 -15.30 -4.74
C ARG A 472 10.25 -14.83 -6.11
N ASP A 473 11.35 -15.34 -6.63
CA ASP A 473 11.93 -14.88 -7.89
C ASP A 473 11.03 -15.28 -9.07
N LEU A 474 10.65 -14.30 -9.89
CA LEU A 474 9.82 -14.51 -11.08
C LEU A 474 10.61 -15.12 -12.25
N ASN A 475 11.94 -14.99 -12.29
CA ASN A 475 12.75 -15.53 -13.38
C ASN A 475 12.54 -17.05 -13.61
N PRO A 476 12.49 -17.91 -12.57
CA PRO A 476 12.18 -19.33 -12.74
C PRO A 476 10.67 -19.65 -12.86
N CYS A 477 9.78 -18.67 -12.68
CA CYS A 477 8.33 -18.93 -12.64
C CYS A 477 7.74 -19.12 -14.03
N ARG A 478 6.84 -20.11 -14.17
CA ARG A 478 5.94 -20.18 -15.33
C ARG A 478 4.84 -19.13 -15.17
N LEU A 479 4.82 -18.16 -16.08
CA LEU A 479 3.78 -17.13 -16.12
C LEU A 479 2.64 -17.57 -17.05
N GLU A 480 1.40 -17.40 -16.60
CA GLU A 480 0.21 -17.73 -17.37
C GLU A 480 -0.48 -16.45 -17.85
N ARG A 481 -1.01 -16.48 -19.08
CA ARG A 481 -1.93 -15.47 -19.60
C ARG A 481 -3.36 -15.84 -19.18
N PRO A 482 -4.22 -14.86 -18.88
CA PRO A 482 -5.65 -15.14 -18.83
C PRO A 482 -6.10 -15.70 -20.18
N LEU A 483 -6.93 -16.75 -20.14
CA LEU A 483 -7.52 -17.40 -21.32
C LEU A 483 -8.53 -16.48 -22.01
#